data_AF-A0A6G3UF56-F1
#
_entry.id   AF-A0A6G3UF56-F1
#
_cell.length_a   1.000
_cell.length_b   1.000
_cell.length_c   1.000
_cell.angle_alpha   90.00
_cell.angle_beta   90.00
_cell.angle_gamma   90.00
#
_symmetry.space_group_name_H-M   'P 1'
#
loop_
_entity.id
_entity.type
_entity.pdbx_description
1 polymer ?
#
loop_
_entity_poly.entity_id
_entity_poly.type
_entity_poly.pdbx_seq_one_letter_code
_entity_poly.pdbx_strand_id
1 'polypeptide(L)'
;MHESVRLHGEAAAPSWALPDPAHVEPAVLGALLARHGWQRHGGGEGPYSRWTPPDGATSLLVPRTRTFPDSEDLLGEALTALARSAHPSAREVLVALTVPSDEIRWRREVPEPAAGAADWLGAEQLHGAARQILLAGA
;
A
#
# COMPACT_ATOMS: atom_id res chain seq x y z
N MET A 1 -6.40 23.42 54.71
CA MET A 1 -7.77 22.93 54.39
C MET A 1 -8.34 23.94 53.41
N HIS A 2 -8.19 23.77 52.10
CA HIS A 2 -8.81 22.71 51.28
C HIS A 2 -7.82 22.12 50.27
N GLU A 3 -7.74 20.80 50.27
CA GLU A 3 -7.06 19.99 49.27
C GLU A 3 -7.99 19.82 48.08
N SER A 4 -7.57 20.25 46.89
CA SER A 4 -8.30 19.97 45.66
C SER A 4 -8.03 18.51 45.25
N VAL A 5 -8.99 17.65 45.57
CA VAL A 5 -9.05 16.26 45.10
C VAL A 5 -9.01 16.26 43.57
N ARG A 6 -7.90 15.79 42.99
CA ARG A 6 -7.86 15.42 41.58
C ARG A 6 -8.71 14.16 41.42
N LEU A 7 -9.82 14.28 40.71
CA LEU A 7 -10.61 13.13 40.29
C LEU A 7 -9.74 12.24 39.41
N HIS A 8 -9.42 11.06 39.93
CA HIS A 8 -8.82 9.95 39.21
C HIS A 8 -9.89 9.39 38.27
N GLY A 9 -9.79 9.62 36.95
CA GLY A 9 -10.72 8.95 36.04
C GLY A 9 -10.95 9.47 34.63
N GLU A 10 -10.24 10.48 34.11
CA GLU A 10 -10.20 10.64 32.65
C GLU A 10 -9.07 9.76 32.13
N ALA A 11 -9.38 8.54 31.71
CA ALA A 11 -8.46 7.77 30.89
C ALA A 11 -8.24 8.59 29.62
N ALA A 12 -7.15 9.36 29.57
CA ALA A 12 -6.65 9.92 28.33
C ALA A 12 -6.54 8.74 27.37
N ALA A 13 -7.45 8.68 26.39
CA ALA A 13 -7.37 7.71 25.32
C ALA A 13 -5.90 7.75 24.85
N PRO A 14 -5.21 6.60 24.74
CA PRO A 14 -3.84 6.62 24.27
C PRO A 14 -3.86 7.38 22.96
N SER A 15 -3.24 8.56 22.96
CA SER A 15 -3.07 9.37 21.76
C SER A 15 -2.08 8.59 20.92
N TRP A 16 -2.59 7.59 20.21
CA TRP A 16 -1.91 7.04 19.06
C TRP A 16 -1.60 8.27 18.22
N ALA A 17 -0.32 8.65 18.18
CA ALA A 17 0.07 9.78 17.39
C ALA A 17 -0.30 9.40 15.95
N LEU A 18 -1.16 10.21 15.34
CA LEU A 18 -1.43 10.11 13.92
C LEU A 18 -0.08 10.08 13.18
N PRO A 19 0.09 9.22 12.16
CA PRO A 19 1.27 9.31 11.29
C PRO A 19 1.42 10.74 10.78
N ASP A 20 2.66 11.22 10.74
CA ASP A 20 2.94 12.53 10.17
C ASP A 20 2.64 12.51 8.66
N PRO A 21 1.71 13.34 8.14
CA PRO A 21 1.37 13.37 6.72
C PRO A 21 2.58 13.56 5.81
N ALA A 22 3.57 14.35 6.23
CA ALA A 22 4.82 14.59 5.49
C ALA A 22 5.63 13.30 5.25
N HIS A 23 5.48 12.32 6.15
CA HIS A 23 6.22 11.06 6.12
C HIS A 23 5.40 9.88 5.59
N VAL A 24 4.12 10.06 5.27
CA VAL A 24 3.29 9.01 4.65
C VAL A 24 3.43 9.01 3.12
N GLU A 25 3.73 7.85 2.55
CA GLU A 25 3.76 7.64 1.09
C GLU A 25 2.34 7.29 0.59
N PRO A 26 1.76 8.04 -0.38
CA PRO A 26 0.39 7.80 -0.84
C PRO A 26 0.18 6.40 -1.43
N ALA A 27 1.21 5.84 -2.07
CA ALA A 27 1.19 4.48 -2.60
C ALA A 27 1.10 3.42 -1.48
N VAL A 28 1.80 3.64 -0.37
CA VAL A 28 1.76 2.76 0.81
C VAL A 28 0.38 2.82 1.46
N LEU A 29 -0.17 4.03 1.66
CA LEU A 29 -1.53 4.20 2.16
C LEU A 29 -2.56 3.49 1.26
N GLY A 30 -2.47 3.68 -0.05
CA GLY A 30 -3.35 3.00 -1.00
C GLY A 30 -3.23 1.46 -0.95
N ALA A 31 -2.02 0.92 -0.84
CA ALA A 31 -1.79 -0.52 -0.73
C ALA A 31 -2.39 -1.10 0.56
N LEU A 32 -2.24 -0.40 1.69
CA LEU A 32 -2.84 -0.79 2.96
C LEU A 32 -4.37 -0.77 2.87
N LEU A 33 -4.96 0.30 2.35
CA LEU A 33 -6.41 0.40 2.15
C LEU A 33 -6.94 -0.77 1.31
N ALA A 34 -6.30 -1.06 0.16
CA ALA A 34 -6.67 -2.20 -0.69
C ALA A 34 -6.57 -3.55 0.05
N ARG A 35 -5.49 -3.78 0.80
CA ARG A 35 -5.29 -4.99 1.61
C ARG A 35 -6.42 -5.20 2.63
N HIS A 36 -6.94 -4.11 3.17
CA HIS A 36 -8.03 -4.12 4.16
C HIS A 36 -9.43 -3.99 3.53
N GLY A 37 -9.55 -4.23 2.22
CA GLY A 37 -10.84 -4.33 1.52
C GLY A 37 -11.47 -3.01 1.10
N TRP A 38 -10.77 -1.88 1.25
CA TRP A 38 -11.28 -0.60 0.78
C TRP A 38 -11.31 -0.57 -0.74
N GLN A 39 -12.41 -0.05 -1.29
CA GLN A 39 -12.63 0.01 -2.73
C GLN A 39 -12.13 1.33 -3.30
N ARG A 40 -11.23 1.25 -4.29
CA ARG A 40 -10.70 2.42 -4.99
C ARG A 40 -11.62 2.81 -6.15
N HIS A 41 -12.08 4.05 -6.14
CA HIS A 41 -12.88 4.67 -7.19
C HIS A 41 -12.10 5.82 -7.86
N GLY A 42 -12.14 5.89 -9.20
CA GLY A 42 -11.55 6.99 -10.00
C GLY A 42 -10.09 6.81 -10.46
N GLY A 43 -9.62 5.59 -10.67
CA GLY A 43 -8.19 5.27 -10.74
C GLY A 43 -7.40 5.53 -12.03
N GLY A 44 -8.01 6.01 -13.12
CA GLY A 44 -7.33 6.15 -14.42
C GLY A 44 -6.44 7.39 -14.54
N GLU A 45 -7.03 8.59 -14.45
CA GLU A 45 -6.32 9.85 -14.78
C GLU A 45 -6.44 10.96 -13.71
N GLY A 46 -7.19 10.72 -12.63
CA GLY A 46 -7.38 11.72 -11.57
C GLY A 46 -6.12 11.97 -10.73
N PRO A 47 -5.90 13.21 -10.24
CA PRO A 47 -4.79 13.57 -9.36
C PRO A 47 -4.87 12.90 -7.98
N TYR A 48 -6.06 12.49 -7.56
CA TYR A 48 -6.34 11.73 -6.35
C TYR A 48 -7.30 10.59 -6.65
N SER A 49 -7.36 9.61 -5.75
CA SER A 49 -8.30 8.49 -5.80
C SER A 49 -9.20 8.50 -4.58
N ARG A 50 -10.47 8.14 -4.78
CA ARG A 50 -11.42 7.97 -3.68
C ARG A 50 -11.34 6.54 -3.16
N TRP A 51 -11.27 6.36 -1.85
CA TRP A 51 -11.26 5.05 -1.20
C TRP A 51 -12.48 4.92 -0.30
N THR A 52 -13.33 3.94 -0.57
CA THR A 52 -14.56 3.70 0.18
C THR A 52 -14.39 2.46 1.06
N PRO A 53 -14.72 2.53 2.35
CA PRO A 53 -14.61 1.36 3.23
C PRO A 53 -15.64 0.28 2.86
N PRO A 54 -15.42 -0.99 3.24
CA PRO A 54 -16.31 -2.10 2.90
C PRO A 54 -17.76 -1.92 3.35
N ASP A 55 -17.98 -1.19 4.44
CA ASP A 55 -19.30 -0.88 5.02
C ASP A 55 -19.99 0.33 4.34
N GLY A 56 -19.34 0.97 3.37
CA GLY A 56 -19.87 2.14 2.66
C GLY A 56 -19.88 3.43 3.48
N ALA A 57 -19.19 3.47 4.62
CA ALA A 57 -19.01 4.68 5.43
C ALA A 57 -18.16 5.76 4.70
N THR A 58 -17.76 6.80 5.44
CA THR A 58 -17.05 7.96 4.90
C THR A 58 -15.85 7.55 4.04
N SER A 59 -15.86 7.99 2.78
CA SER A 59 -14.76 7.74 1.84
C SER A 59 -13.61 8.72 2.05
N LEU A 60 -12.40 8.26 1.76
CA LEU A 60 -11.17 9.04 1.85
C LEU A 60 -10.73 9.50 0.46
N LEU A 61 -10.01 10.61 0.40
CA LEU A 61 -9.30 11.04 -0.80
C LEU A 61 -7.80 10.85 -0.54
N VAL A 62 -7.13 10.18 -1.46
CA VAL A 62 -5.69 9.92 -1.36
C VAL A 62 -5.02 10.45 -2.62
N PRO A 63 -4.01 11.34 -2.51
CA PRO A 63 -3.29 11.85 -3.67
C PRO A 63 -2.59 10.72 -4.42
N ARG A 64 -2.41 10.86 -5.73
CA ARG A 64 -1.72 9.84 -6.53
C ARG A 64 -0.24 9.75 -6.20
N THR A 65 0.41 10.90 -5.97
CA THR A 65 1.84 11.03 -5.70
C THR A 65 2.07 12.15 -4.67
N ARG A 66 3.24 12.16 -4.01
CA ARG A 66 3.66 13.26 -3.14
C ARG A 66 3.86 14.59 -3.88
N THR A 67 4.16 14.53 -5.18
CA THR A 67 4.37 15.72 -6.01
C THR A 67 3.08 16.46 -6.36
N PHE A 68 1.91 15.90 -6.02
CA PHE A 68 0.63 16.59 -6.18
C PHE A 68 0.60 17.83 -5.27
N PRO A 69 0.14 19.01 -5.76
CA PRO A 69 -0.09 20.17 -4.90
C PRO A 69 -0.98 19.80 -3.70
N ASP A 70 -0.66 20.31 -2.52
CA ASP A 70 -1.41 20.08 -1.28
C ASP A 70 -1.50 18.60 -0.87
N SER A 71 -0.53 17.77 -1.29
CA SER A 71 -0.50 16.35 -0.96
C SER A 71 -0.45 16.09 0.55
N GLU A 72 0.34 16.87 1.30
CA GLU A 72 0.42 16.78 2.76
C GLU A 72 -0.92 17.12 3.43
N ASP A 73 -1.59 18.20 3.00
CA ASP A 73 -2.90 18.59 3.53
C ASP A 73 -3.94 17.51 3.26
N LEU A 74 -4.00 17.01 2.02
CA LEU A 74 -4.93 15.94 1.62
C LEU A 74 -4.66 14.64 2.39
N LEU A 75 -3.39 14.30 2.63
CA LEU A 75 -3.01 13.18 3.48
C LEU A 75 -3.42 13.42 4.94
N GLY A 76 -3.23 14.63 5.48
CA GLY A 76 -3.64 15.00 6.82
C GLY A 76 -5.15 14.85 7.03
N GLU A 77 -5.94 15.30 6.06
CA GLU A 77 -7.40 15.09 6.06
C GLU A 77 -7.76 13.61 6.01
N ALA A 78 -7.12 12.83 5.13
CA ALA A 78 -7.37 11.40 5.01
C ALA A 78 -7.05 10.65 6.30
N LEU A 79 -5.91 10.93 6.93
CA LEU A 79 -5.50 10.30 8.20
C LEU A 79 -6.44 10.71 9.33
N THR A 80 -6.89 11.96 9.36
CA THR A 80 -7.88 12.45 10.33
C THR A 80 -9.26 11.81 10.12
N ALA A 81 -9.68 11.60 8.89
CA ALA A 81 -10.93 10.89 8.60
C ALA A 81 -10.83 9.40 8.94
N LEU A 82 -9.67 8.78 8.68
CA LEU A 82 -9.37 7.40 9.07
C LEU A 82 -9.38 7.24 10.61
N ALA A 83 -8.83 8.21 11.34
CA ALA A 83 -8.85 8.30 12.81
C ALA A 83 -10.26 8.22 13.41
N ARG A 84 -11.22 8.80 12.69
CA ARG A 84 -12.63 8.93 13.11
C ARG A 84 -13.50 7.82 12.55
N SER A 85 -12.98 7.00 11.65
CA SER A 85 -13.73 5.90 11.06
C SER A 85 -14.00 4.83 12.11
N ALA A 86 -15.25 4.36 12.18
CA ALA A 86 -15.65 3.27 13.05
C ALA A 86 -15.29 1.88 12.48
N HIS A 87 -14.86 1.82 11.22
CA HIS A 87 -14.52 0.55 10.59
C HIS A 87 -13.24 -0.03 11.24
N PRO A 88 -13.23 -1.29 11.72
CA PRO A 88 -12.09 -1.86 12.47
C PRO A 88 -10.74 -1.76 11.74
N SER A 89 -10.76 -1.92 10.41
CA SER A 89 -9.54 -1.84 9.61
C SER A 89 -8.90 -0.45 9.54
N ALA A 90 -9.62 0.62 9.89
CA ALA A 90 -9.05 1.96 9.92
C ALA A 90 -7.92 2.05 10.95
N ARG A 91 -8.14 1.48 12.14
CA ARG A 91 -7.12 1.39 13.18
C ARG A 91 -5.95 0.52 12.76
N GLU A 92 -6.19 -0.57 12.05
CA GLU A 92 -5.14 -1.46 11.53
C GLU A 92 -4.23 -0.75 10.52
N VAL A 93 -4.82 0.03 9.60
CA VAL A 93 -4.06 0.85 8.62
C VAL A 93 -3.20 1.89 9.34
N LEU A 94 -3.75 2.59 10.34
CA LEU A 94 -3.00 3.59 11.11
C LEU A 94 -1.84 2.97 11.90
N VAL A 95 -2.04 1.80 12.49
CA VAL A 95 -0.95 1.05 13.15
C VAL A 95 0.10 0.63 12.12
N ALA A 96 -0.30 0.12 10.97
CA ALA A 96 0.65 -0.29 9.92
C ALA A 96 1.48 0.87 9.35
N LEU A 97 0.97 2.10 9.39
CA LEU A 97 1.70 3.31 9.00
C LEU A 97 2.70 3.81 10.06
N THR A 98 2.47 3.49 11.34
CA THR A 98 3.33 3.94 12.45
C THR A 98 4.44 2.95 12.80
N VAL A 99 4.24 1.66 12.50
CA VAL A 99 5.29 0.65 12.63
C VAL A 99 6.30 0.88 11.49
N PRO A 100 7.61 1.03 11.78
CA PRO A 100 8.65 1.00 10.76
C PRO A 100 8.57 -0.34 10.04
N SER A 101 7.84 -0.39 8.93
CA SER A 101 7.76 -1.56 8.08
C SER A 101 8.90 -1.43 7.09
N ASP A 102 9.89 -2.31 7.19
CA ASP A 102 10.97 -2.38 6.21
C ASP A 102 10.35 -2.55 4.81
N GLU A 103 10.55 -1.57 3.92
CA GLU A 103 10.14 -1.70 2.52
C GLU A 103 11.00 -2.79 1.85
N ILE A 104 10.44 -3.98 1.67
CA ILE A 104 11.13 -5.02 0.91
C ILE A 104 10.87 -4.80 -0.59
N ARG A 105 11.82 -4.16 -1.27
CA ARG A 105 11.80 -4.03 -2.72
C ARG A 105 12.45 -5.24 -3.38
N TRP A 106 11.62 -6.14 -3.91
CA TRP A 106 12.08 -7.24 -4.75
C TRP A 106 12.31 -6.75 -6.18
N ARG A 107 13.57 -6.74 -6.61
CA ARG A 107 13.95 -6.52 -8.02
C ARG A 107 14.47 -7.83 -8.59
N ARG A 108 13.98 -8.20 -9.78
CA ARG A 108 14.62 -9.24 -10.59
C ARG A 108 15.57 -8.54 -11.55
N GLU A 109 16.87 -8.61 -11.28
CA GLU A 109 17.86 -8.31 -12.30
C GLU A 109 17.78 -9.40 -13.36
N VAL A 110 17.47 -9.01 -14.60
CA VAL A 110 17.59 -9.91 -15.75
C VAL A 110 18.94 -9.57 -16.38
N PRO A 111 19.94 -10.46 -16.31
CA PRO A 111 21.20 -10.22 -17.00
C PRO A 111 20.94 -10.04 -18.49
N GLU A 112 21.74 -9.17 -19.14
CA GLU A 112 21.78 -9.13 -20.60
C GLU A 112 22.01 -10.56 -21.12
N PRO A 113 21.25 -11.02 -22.13
CA PRO A 113 21.40 -12.35 -22.66
C PRO A 113 22.86 -12.55 -23.12
N ALA A 114 23.48 -13.65 -22.69
CA ALA A 114 24.83 -13.99 -23.12
C ALA A 114 24.89 -14.05 -24.65
N ALA A 115 26.00 -13.61 -25.25
CA ALA A 115 26.17 -13.67 -26.70
C ALA A 115 25.98 -15.12 -27.19
N GLY A 116 24.97 -15.33 -28.02
CA GLY A 116 24.58 -16.66 -28.52
C GLY A 116 23.46 -17.37 -27.76
N ALA A 117 22.89 -16.75 -26.72
CA ALA A 117 21.65 -17.24 -26.12
C ALA A 117 20.52 -17.14 -27.17
N ALA A 118 19.91 -18.29 -27.48
CA ALA A 118 18.75 -18.32 -28.36
C ALA A 118 17.62 -17.50 -27.72
N ASP A 119 16.86 -16.76 -28.54
CA ASP A 119 15.59 -16.24 -28.08
C ASP A 119 14.66 -17.40 -27.66
N TRP A 120 13.60 -17.06 -26.93
CA TRP A 120 12.66 -18.05 -26.40
C TRP A 120 12.15 -19.02 -27.48
N LEU A 121 11.90 -18.52 -28.69
CA LEU A 121 11.38 -19.32 -29.80
C LEU A 121 12.44 -20.25 -30.39
N GLY A 122 13.70 -19.81 -30.45
CA GLY A 122 14.84 -20.64 -30.86
C GLY A 122 15.13 -21.75 -29.85
N ALA A 123 15.02 -21.45 -28.55
CA ALA A 123 15.18 -22.45 -27.49
C ALA A 123 14.12 -23.56 -27.58
N GLU A 124 12.85 -23.19 -27.79
CA GLU A 124 11.75 -24.15 -27.94
C GLU A 124 11.93 -25.04 -29.18
N GLN A 125 12.40 -24.48 -30.30
CA GLN A 125 12.71 -25.26 -31.51
C GLN A 125 13.85 -26.26 -31.28
N LEU A 126 14.93 -25.84 -30.62
CA LEU A 126 16.05 -26.72 -30.29
C LEU A 126 15.62 -27.86 -29.35
N HIS A 127 14.80 -27.55 -28.34
CA HIS A 127 14.28 -28.54 -27.41
C HIS A 127 13.37 -29.55 -28.11
N GLY A 128 12.49 -29.07 -29.00
CA GLY A 128 11.63 -29.91 -29.83
C GLY A 128 12.42 -30.84 -30.75
N ALA A 129 13.43 -30.30 -31.44
CA ALA A 129 14.30 -31.07 -32.34
C ALA A 129 15.09 -32.15 -31.58
N ALA A 130 15.70 -31.81 -30.44
CA ALA A 130 16.41 -32.76 -29.59
C ALA A 130 15.49 -33.91 -29.13
N ARG A 131 14.26 -33.59 -28.75
CA ARG A 131 13.26 -34.60 -28.36
C ARG A 131 12.88 -35.53 -29.52
N GLN A 132 12.71 -35.01 -30.73
CA GLN A 132 12.42 -35.84 -31.91
C GLN A 132 13.57 -36.78 -32.24
N ILE A 133 14.82 -36.33 -32.12
CA ILE A 133 16.00 -37.18 -32.33
C ILE A 133 16.04 -38.33 -31.31
N LEU A 134 15.79 -38.04 -30.03
CA LEU A 134 15.76 -39.07 -28.98
C LEU A 134 14.63 -40.10 -29.20
N LEU A 135 13.46 -39.65 -29.66
CA LEU A 135 12.34 -40.55 -29.96
C LEU A 135 12.56 -41.39 -31.22
N ALA A 136 13.28 -40.87 -32.22
CA ALA A 136 13.58 -41.60 -33.44
C ALA A 136 14.69 -42.66 -33.28
N GLY A 137 15.51 -42.54 -32.22
CA GLY A 137 16.57 -43.50 -31.89
C GLY A 137 16.18 -44.59 -30.87
N ALA A 138 14.94 -44.59 -30.39
CA ALA A 138 14.37 -45.59 -29.48
C ALA A 138 13.58 -46.65 -30.25
#